data_AF-A0A7W4EZ21-F1
#
_entry.id   AF-A0A7W4EZ21-F1
#
_cell.length_a   1.000
_cell.length_b   1.000
_cell.length_c   1.000
_cell.angle_alpha   90.00
_cell.angle_beta   90.00
_cell.angle_gamma   90.00
#
_symmetry.space_group_name_H-M   'P 1'
#
loop_
_entity.id
_entity.type
_entity.pdbx_description
1 polymer ?
#
loop_
_entity_poly.entity_id
_entity_poly.type
_entity_poly.pdbx_seq_one_letter_code
_entity_poly.pdbx_strand_id
1 'polypeptide(L)'
;MSSVYHRYEAAVKLSNGRVVIYHNINTGLKKFHRFLCEKFENPDRWVSYSVRRKDNKEIIGKYKNSVIGKEQWAVTIFTATMDNEKRTGAFIPIIYERNGNEITRNMFVANKTIIKRNSLLITIPEWLFDKILAESKKELSAYYQKEKHQSFISEMTLSDKMFFLKEKVITESIPGTEPEQDYP
;
A
#
# COMPACT_ATOMS: atom_id res chain seq x y z
N MET A 1 -29.07 -0.93 44.02
CA MET A 1 -27.81 -0.46 43.40
C MET A 1 -27.81 -0.94 41.97
N SER A 2 -27.96 -0.05 40.99
CA SER A 2 -27.97 -0.43 39.56
C SER A 2 -26.56 -0.83 39.14
N SER A 3 -26.31 -2.12 38.92
CA SER A 3 -25.10 -2.53 38.22
C SER A 3 -25.18 -1.97 36.80
N VAL A 4 -24.27 -1.06 36.45
CA VAL A 4 -24.12 -0.61 35.07
C VAL A 4 -23.60 -1.83 34.29
N TYR A 5 -24.50 -2.62 33.72
CA TYR A 5 -24.17 -3.82 32.95
C TYR A 5 -23.24 -3.43 31.80
N HIS A 6 -21.93 -3.64 31.95
CA HIS A 6 -20.94 -3.42 30.90
C HIS A 6 -21.23 -4.39 29.75
N ARG A 7 -21.79 -3.89 28.64
CA ARG A 7 -22.32 -4.72 27.54
C ARG A 7 -21.32 -4.85 26.41
N TYR A 8 -20.53 -3.82 26.18
CA TYR A 8 -19.66 -3.75 25.01
C TYR A 8 -18.19 -3.58 25.39
N GLU A 9 -17.34 -4.13 24.54
CA GLU A 9 -15.91 -3.89 24.55
C GLU A 9 -15.42 -3.50 23.15
N ALA A 10 -14.38 -2.67 23.10
CA ALA A 10 -13.74 -2.25 21.87
C ALA A 10 -12.28 -2.68 21.83
N ALA A 11 -11.82 -3.13 20.67
CA ALA A 11 -10.41 -3.33 20.38
C ALA A 11 -9.97 -2.29 19.35
N VAL A 12 -9.03 -1.43 19.72
CA VAL A 12 -8.54 -0.28 18.93
C VAL A 12 -7.11 -0.56 18.48
N LYS A 13 -6.89 -0.56 17.17
CA LYS A 13 -5.55 -0.68 16.57
C LYS A 13 -4.96 0.70 16.33
N LEU A 14 -3.75 0.93 16.82
CA LEU A 14 -3.00 2.18 16.67
C LEU A 14 -1.99 2.09 15.53
N SER A 15 -1.51 3.24 15.05
CA SER A 15 -0.54 3.38 13.96
C SER A 15 0.79 2.68 14.25
N ASN A 16 1.20 2.62 15.52
CA ASN A 16 2.38 1.90 15.99
C ASN A 16 2.20 0.37 16.10
N GLY A 17 1.04 -0.16 15.69
CA GLY A 17 0.72 -1.59 15.71
C GLY A 17 0.16 -2.11 17.04
N ARG A 18 0.16 -1.31 18.12
CA ARG A 18 -0.44 -1.71 19.40
C ARG A 18 -1.96 -1.85 19.27
N VAL A 19 -2.52 -2.77 20.06
CA VAL A 19 -3.97 -2.94 20.20
C VAL A 19 -4.36 -2.61 21.64
N VAL A 20 -5.22 -1.61 21.80
CA VAL A 20 -5.76 -1.19 23.09
C VAL A 20 -7.17 -1.73 23.23
N ILE A 21 -7.43 -2.47 24.31
CA ILE A 21 -8.74 -3.05 24.58
C ILE A 21 -9.44 -2.19 25.64
N TYR A 22 -10.62 -1.68 25.30
CA TYR A 22 -11.50 -0.98 26.21
C TYR A 22 -12.63 -1.92 26.62
N HIS A 23 -12.60 -2.36 27.87
CA HIS A 23 -13.59 -3.29 28.39
C HIS A 23 -14.92 -2.62 28.76
N ASN A 24 -15.11 -1.32 28.59
CA ASN A 24 -16.42 -0.72 28.85
C ASN A 24 -16.59 0.55 28.03
N ILE A 25 -17.51 0.53 27.07
CA ILE A 25 -17.80 1.66 26.19
C ILE A 25 -19.29 2.03 26.18
N ASN A 26 -20.04 1.61 27.20
CA ASN A 26 -21.49 1.79 27.30
C ASN A 26 -21.97 3.25 27.43
N THR A 27 -21.07 4.21 27.29
CA THR A 27 -21.40 5.63 27.32
C THR A 27 -21.85 6.14 25.93
N GLY A 28 -22.07 5.22 24.98
CA GLY A 28 -22.45 5.47 23.59
C GLY A 28 -21.27 5.28 22.64
N LEU A 29 -21.51 4.61 21.50
CA LEU A 29 -20.52 4.44 20.43
C LEU A 29 -20.08 5.77 19.82
N LYS A 30 -20.99 6.74 19.66
CA LYS A 30 -20.64 8.06 19.14
C LYS A 30 -19.70 8.81 20.09
N LYS A 31 -19.98 8.71 21.39
CA LYS A 31 -19.12 9.29 22.43
C LYS A 31 -17.77 8.61 22.49
N PHE A 32 -17.73 7.28 22.40
CA PHE A 32 -16.49 6.53 22.34
C PHE A 32 -15.67 6.87 21.08
N HIS A 33 -16.32 7.01 19.92
CA HIS A 33 -15.66 7.40 18.68
C HIS A 33 -15.00 8.78 18.80
N ARG A 34 -15.72 9.77 19.33
CA ARG A 34 -15.16 11.11 19.58
C ARG A 34 -13.95 11.07 20.52
N PHE A 35 -14.07 10.33 21.62
CA PHE A 35 -12.96 10.11 22.55
C PHE A 35 -11.74 9.48 21.86
N LEU A 36 -11.92 8.52 20.95
CA LEU A 36 -10.81 7.94 20.20
C LEU A 36 -10.14 8.95 19.28
N CYS A 37 -10.92 9.78 18.58
CA CYS A 37 -10.40 10.83 17.71
C CYS A 37 -9.55 11.86 18.50
N GLU A 38 -10.02 12.26 19.68
CA GLU A 38 -9.30 13.22 20.54
C GLU A 38 -8.06 12.58 21.20
N LYS A 39 -8.20 11.38 21.75
CA LYS A 39 -7.11 10.71 22.51
C LYS A 39 -5.99 10.20 21.62
N PHE A 40 -6.34 9.74 20.41
CA PHE A 40 -5.40 9.12 19.47
C PHE A 40 -5.35 9.93 18.18
N GLU A 41 -5.11 11.24 18.32
CA GLU A 41 -4.79 12.12 17.19
C GLU A 41 -3.30 12.04 16.82
N ASN A 42 -2.42 12.21 17.83
CA ASN A 42 -0.95 12.15 17.69
C ASN A 42 -0.30 11.67 19.00
N PRO A 43 0.87 10.98 18.96
CA PRO A 43 1.55 10.40 17.79
C PRO A 43 0.95 9.04 17.37
N ASP A 44 0.27 8.37 18.30
CA ASP A 44 -0.26 7.01 18.12
C ASP A 44 -1.67 7.03 17.54
N ARG A 45 -1.81 7.57 16.32
CA ARG A 45 -3.11 7.75 15.67
C ARG A 45 -3.89 6.43 15.57
N TRP A 46 -5.18 6.44 15.91
CA TRP A 46 -6.01 5.23 15.76
C TRP A 46 -6.22 4.92 14.27
N VAL A 47 -6.10 3.65 13.89
CA VAL A 47 -6.22 3.17 12.51
C VAL A 47 -7.60 2.57 12.28
N SER A 48 -8.02 1.70 13.19
CA SER A 48 -9.31 1.03 13.13
C SER A 48 -9.70 0.53 14.51
N TYR A 49 -11.00 0.39 14.77
CA TYR A 49 -11.48 -0.32 15.93
C TYR A 49 -12.67 -1.22 15.59
N SER A 50 -12.85 -2.26 16.40
CA SER A 50 -14.03 -3.11 16.36
C SER A 50 -14.71 -3.08 17.71
N VAL A 51 -16.02 -3.13 17.70
CA VAL A 51 -16.86 -3.22 18.90
C VAL A 51 -17.58 -4.55 18.89
N ARG A 52 -17.60 -5.21 20.04
CA ARG A 52 -18.36 -6.44 20.24
C ARG A 52 -19.10 -6.47 21.56
N ARG A 53 -20.16 -7.28 21.62
CA ARG A 53 -20.81 -7.58 22.89
C ARG A 53 -19.91 -8.48 23.74
N LYS A 54 -19.94 -8.31 25.06
CA LYS A 54 -19.09 -9.08 25.97
C LYS A 54 -19.57 -10.51 26.19
N ASP A 55 -20.87 -10.68 26.20
CA ASP A 55 -21.59 -11.91 26.51
C ASP A 55 -21.41 -12.97 25.41
N ASN A 56 -21.70 -12.61 24.16
CA ASN A 56 -21.70 -13.54 23.03
C ASN A 56 -20.54 -13.30 22.04
N LYS A 57 -19.69 -12.28 22.29
CA LYS A 57 -18.57 -11.87 21.42
C LYS A 57 -18.96 -11.44 20.00
N GLU A 58 -20.24 -11.20 19.75
CA GLU A 58 -20.77 -10.71 18.48
C GLU A 58 -20.21 -9.32 18.13
N ILE A 59 -19.68 -9.16 16.93
CA ILE A 59 -19.18 -7.88 16.44
C ILE A 59 -20.36 -7.03 15.98
N ILE A 60 -20.60 -5.91 16.65
CA ILE A 60 -21.69 -4.97 16.33
C ILE A 60 -21.24 -3.82 15.43
N GLY A 61 -19.92 -3.63 15.27
CA GLY A 61 -19.40 -2.57 14.40
C GLY A 61 -17.91 -2.67 14.17
N LYS A 62 -17.48 -2.27 12.98
CA LYS A 62 -16.07 -2.10 12.60
C LYS A 62 -15.91 -0.73 11.96
N TYR A 63 -14.93 0.01 12.44
CA TYR A 63 -14.73 1.39 12.05
C TYR A 63 -13.26 1.65 11.71
N LYS A 64 -13.01 2.44 10.67
CA LYS A 64 -11.67 2.83 10.19
C LYS A 64 -11.52 4.35 10.20
N ASN A 65 -10.32 4.82 10.50
CA ASN A 65 -9.99 6.23 10.39
C ASN A 65 -9.85 6.60 8.92
N SER A 66 -10.08 7.87 8.59
CA SER A 66 -9.77 8.38 7.26
C SER A 66 -8.27 8.27 7.00
N VAL A 67 -7.90 7.81 5.82
CA VAL A 67 -6.52 7.88 5.34
C VAL A 67 -6.43 9.12 4.45
N ILE A 68 -5.67 10.11 4.90
CA ILE A 68 -5.39 11.28 4.08
C ILE A 68 -4.38 10.86 3.01
N GLY A 69 -4.64 11.24 1.76
CA GLY A 69 -3.71 11.09 0.66
C GLY A 69 -2.34 11.65 1.00
N LYS A 70 -1.28 10.87 0.79
CA LYS A 70 0.09 11.33 0.99
C LYS A 70 0.65 11.82 -0.33
N GLU A 71 1.29 12.98 -0.29
CA GLU A 71 2.15 13.42 -1.38
C GLU A 71 3.39 12.50 -1.41
N GLN A 72 3.67 11.92 -2.57
CA GLN A 72 4.86 11.12 -2.81
C GLN A 72 5.35 11.29 -4.24
N TRP A 73 6.66 11.05 -4.45
CA TRP A 73 7.23 10.95 -5.79
C TRP A 73 6.83 9.63 -6.45
N ALA A 74 6.41 9.72 -7.70
CA ALA A 74 6.02 8.59 -8.52
C ALA A 74 6.63 8.68 -9.91
N VAL A 75 6.68 7.53 -10.57
CA VAL A 75 7.12 7.37 -11.94
C VAL A 75 5.97 6.76 -12.74
N THR A 76 5.51 7.48 -13.74
CA THR A 76 4.55 7.00 -14.74
C THR A 76 5.33 6.46 -15.94
N ILE A 77 5.24 5.16 -16.17
CA ILE A 77 5.88 4.46 -17.29
C ILE A 77 4.82 4.24 -18.37
N PHE A 78 5.10 4.70 -19.58
CA PHE A 78 4.19 4.59 -20.72
C PHE A 78 4.46 3.29 -21.47
N THR A 79 3.88 2.21 -20.95
CA THR A 79 4.02 0.89 -21.53
C THR A 79 2.80 0.02 -21.26
N ALA A 80 2.55 -0.92 -22.16
CA ALA A 80 1.59 -1.98 -21.94
C ALA A 80 2.12 -2.94 -20.87
N THR A 81 1.25 -3.36 -19.95
CA THR A 81 1.61 -4.26 -18.85
C THR A 81 0.79 -5.54 -18.91
N MET A 82 1.42 -6.66 -18.59
CA MET A 82 0.76 -7.98 -18.58
C MET A 82 0.45 -8.40 -17.15
N ASP A 83 -0.76 -8.87 -16.88
CA ASP A 83 -1.08 -9.46 -15.58
C ASP A 83 -0.31 -10.75 -15.36
N ASN A 84 0.05 -11.03 -14.10
CA ASN A 84 0.42 -12.38 -13.74
C ASN A 84 -0.82 -13.29 -13.70
N GLU A 85 -0.62 -14.60 -13.80
CA GLU A 85 -1.70 -15.60 -13.86
C GLU A 85 -2.72 -15.45 -12.70
N LYS A 86 -2.22 -15.12 -11.50
CA LYS A 86 -3.02 -14.97 -10.29
C LYS A 86 -3.65 -13.59 -10.12
N ARG A 87 -3.44 -12.65 -11.07
CA ARG A 87 -3.91 -11.26 -11.03
C ARG A 87 -3.57 -10.52 -9.73
N THR A 88 -2.44 -10.87 -9.12
CA THR A 88 -1.92 -10.21 -7.91
C THR A 88 -0.97 -9.06 -8.24
N GLY A 89 -0.59 -8.91 -9.51
CA GLY A 89 0.28 -7.86 -10.00
C GLY A 89 0.43 -7.89 -11.51
N ALA A 90 1.33 -7.04 -12.01
CA ALA A 90 1.62 -6.90 -13.42
C ALA A 90 3.12 -6.98 -13.69
N PHE A 91 3.48 -7.41 -14.88
CA PHE A 91 4.83 -7.32 -15.43
C PHE A 91 4.99 -6.02 -16.20
N ILE A 92 6.05 -5.29 -15.85
CA ILE A 92 6.49 -4.08 -16.53
C ILE A 92 7.72 -4.46 -17.38
N PRO A 93 7.68 -4.26 -18.71
CA PRO A 93 8.85 -4.45 -19.54
C PRO A 93 9.85 -3.30 -19.32
N ILE A 94 11.06 -3.64 -18.90
CA ILE A 94 12.21 -2.74 -18.83
C ILE A 94 13.10 -3.06 -20.03
N ILE A 95 13.31 -2.07 -20.90
CA ILE A 95 14.04 -2.24 -22.15
C ILE A 95 15.44 -1.67 -21.98
N TYR A 96 16.45 -2.51 -22.21
CA TYR A 96 17.84 -2.12 -22.26
C TYR A 96 18.36 -2.23 -23.69
N GLU A 97 19.38 -1.45 -24.01
CA GLU A 97 20.14 -1.58 -25.23
C GLU A 97 21.55 -2.08 -24.93
N ARG A 98 22.04 -2.96 -25.82
CA ARG A 98 23.42 -3.44 -25.82
C ARG A 98 23.84 -3.77 -27.25
N ASN A 99 24.91 -3.13 -27.73
CA ASN A 99 25.47 -3.37 -29.07
C ASN A 99 24.42 -3.29 -30.18
N GLY A 100 23.54 -2.29 -30.11
CA GLY A 100 22.45 -2.07 -31.07
C GLY A 100 21.27 -3.05 -30.96
N ASN A 101 21.31 -3.99 -30.00
CA ASN A 101 20.23 -4.94 -29.76
C ASN A 101 19.42 -4.55 -28.52
N GLU A 102 18.11 -4.77 -28.59
CA GLU A 102 17.20 -4.57 -27.47
C GLU A 102 17.07 -5.82 -26.60
N ILE A 103 17.07 -5.61 -25.30
CA ILE A 103 16.90 -6.65 -24.30
C ILE A 103 15.75 -6.23 -23.39
N THR A 104 14.65 -6.99 -23.42
CA THR A 104 13.48 -6.73 -22.58
C THR A 104 13.51 -7.61 -21.33
N ARG A 105 13.36 -6.99 -20.15
CA ARG A 105 13.20 -7.66 -18.86
C ARG A 105 11.83 -7.37 -18.28
N ASN A 106 11.05 -8.42 -18.04
CA ASN A 106 9.74 -8.29 -17.44
C ASN A 106 9.85 -8.31 -15.91
N MET A 107 9.58 -7.17 -15.28
CA MET A 107 9.72 -6.97 -13.85
C MET A 107 8.35 -6.98 -13.18
N PHE A 108 8.16 -7.82 -12.17
CA PHE A 108 6.89 -7.96 -11.48
C PHE A 108 6.64 -6.82 -10.48
N VAL A 109 5.43 -6.27 -10.51
CA VAL A 109 4.93 -5.27 -9.56
C VAL A 109 3.60 -5.71 -9.00
N ALA A 110 3.49 -5.79 -7.67
CA ALA A 110 2.26 -6.18 -7.00
C ALA A 110 1.19 -5.08 -7.08
N ASN A 111 -0.08 -5.45 -7.22
CA ASN A 111 -1.20 -4.49 -7.32
C ASN A 111 -1.24 -3.49 -6.15
N LYS A 112 -0.88 -3.95 -4.94
CA LYS A 112 -0.85 -3.10 -3.73
C LYS A 112 0.14 -1.93 -3.80
N THR A 113 1.13 -1.99 -4.69
CA THR A 113 2.14 -0.93 -4.87
C THR A 113 1.86 -0.05 -6.08
N ILE A 114 0.89 -0.41 -6.92
CA ILE A 114 0.54 0.36 -8.11
C ILE A 114 -0.35 1.53 -7.68
N ILE A 115 0.04 2.74 -8.09
CA ILE A 115 -0.73 3.97 -7.80
C ILE A 115 -1.85 4.12 -8.83
N LYS A 116 -1.53 3.91 -10.11
CA LYS A 116 -2.48 3.99 -11.23
C LYS A 116 -2.03 3.05 -12.34
N ARG A 117 -2.98 2.49 -13.08
CA ARG A 117 -2.70 1.63 -14.24
C ARG A 117 -3.85 1.66 -15.24
N ASN A 118 -3.51 1.61 -16.51
CA ASN A 118 -4.43 1.30 -17.60
C ASN A 118 -3.70 0.46 -18.67
N SER A 119 -4.28 0.33 -19.87
CA SER A 119 -3.70 -0.44 -20.97
C SER A 119 -2.40 0.12 -21.55
N LEU A 120 -2.09 1.40 -21.31
CA LEU A 120 -0.98 2.14 -21.92
C LEU A 120 0.03 2.70 -20.91
N LEU A 121 -0.30 2.72 -19.62
CA LEU A 121 0.58 3.24 -18.59
C LEU A 121 0.44 2.50 -17.27
N ILE A 122 1.50 2.63 -16.47
CA ILE A 122 1.55 2.23 -15.07
C ILE A 122 2.30 3.28 -14.26
N THR A 123 1.72 3.70 -13.16
CA THR A 123 2.32 4.65 -12.21
C THR A 123 2.66 3.91 -10.92
N ILE A 124 3.92 3.98 -10.53
CA ILE A 124 4.46 3.35 -9.31
C ILE A 124 5.25 4.36 -8.48
N PRO A 125 5.47 4.12 -7.18
CA PRO A 125 6.34 4.96 -6.37
C PRO A 125 7.77 5.00 -6.94
N GLU A 126 8.44 6.15 -6.86
CA GLU A 126 9.80 6.33 -7.40
C GLU A 126 10.80 5.34 -6.80
N TRP A 127 10.77 5.15 -5.48
CA TRP A 127 11.66 4.20 -4.80
C TRP A 127 11.52 2.77 -5.35
N LEU A 128 10.33 2.39 -5.82
CA LEU A 128 10.08 1.07 -6.39
C LEU A 128 10.63 0.99 -7.81
N PHE A 129 10.49 2.06 -8.59
CA PHE A 129 11.07 2.15 -9.93
C PHE A 129 12.61 2.03 -9.87
N ASP A 130 13.27 2.79 -9.00
CA ASP A 130 14.73 2.73 -8.85
C ASP A 130 15.20 1.33 -8.43
N LYS A 131 14.44 0.68 -7.53
CA LYS A 131 14.70 -0.70 -7.13
C LYS A 131 14.55 -1.68 -8.29
N ILE A 132 13.50 -1.54 -9.11
CA ILE A 132 13.27 -2.36 -10.30
C ILE A 132 14.44 -2.23 -11.28
N LEU A 133 14.91 -1.00 -11.55
CA LEU A 133 16.04 -0.77 -12.44
C LEU A 133 17.32 -1.44 -11.92
N ALA A 134 17.58 -1.34 -10.62
CA ALA A 134 18.74 -1.96 -9.98
C ALA A 134 18.68 -3.49 -10.03
N GLU A 135 17.55 -4.09 -9.65
CA GLU A 135 17.35 -5.55 -9.67
C GLU A 135 17.43 -6.10 -11.09
N SER A 136 16.74 -5.46 -12.03
CA SER A 136 16.75 -5.85 -13.45
C SER A 136 18.16 -5.85 -14.04
N LYS A 137 18.93 -4.77 -13.82
CA LYS A 137 20.31 -4.68 -14.28
C LYS A 137 21.22 -5.73 -13.63
N LYS A 138 21.02 -6.00 -12.34
CA LYS A 138 21.78 -7.01 -11.60
C LYS A 138 21.53 -8.42 -12.14
N GLU A 139 20.28 -8.81 -12.34
CA GLU A 139 19.90 -10.12 -12.89
C GLU A 139 20.48 -10.33 -14.29
N LEU A 140 20.38 -9.29 -15.13
CA LEU A 140 20.90 -9.33 -16.48
C LEU A 140 22.43 -9.45 -16.51
N SER A 141 23.12 -8.74 -15.61
CA SER A 141 24.56 -8.87 -15.43
C SER A 141 24.96 -10.28 -14.99
N ALA A 142 24.22 -10.87 -14.04
CA ALA A 142 24.47 -12.22 -13.55
C ALA A 142 24.29 -13.29 -14.64
N TYR A 143 23.29 -13.13 -15.51
CA TYR A 143 23.09 -13.99 -16.67
C TYR A 143 24.32 -14.00 -17.59
N TYR A 144 24.80 -12.83 -18.01
CA TYR A 144 25.95 -12.75 -18.92
C TYR A 144 27.27 -13.20 -18.30
N GLN A 145 27.47 -12.97 -17.00
CA GLN A 145 28.64 -13.50 -16.29
C GLN A 145 28.65 -15.03 -16.29
N LYS A 146 27.49 -15.66 -16.09
CA LYS A 146 27.34 -17.12 -16.05
C LYS A 146 27.60 -17.76 -17.41
N GLU A 147 27.17 -17.09 -18.48
CA GLU A 147 27.37 -17.51 -19.87
C GLU A 147 28.80 -17.23 -20.40
N LYS A 148 29.76 -16.88 -19.54
CA LYS A 148 31.16 -16.54 -19.89
C LYS A 148 31.30 -15.40 -20.93
N HIS A 149 30.27 -14.58 -21.12
CA HIS A 149 30.41 -13.31 -21.82
C HIS A 149 31.13 -12.32 -20.89
N GLN A 150 32.46 -12.47 -20.76
CA GLN A 150 33.33 -11.67 -19.86
C GLN A 150 33.38 -10.17 -20.22
N SER A 151 32.77 -9.76 -21.32
CA SER A 151 32.94 -8.45 -21.91
C SER A 151 31.71 -7.56 -21.69
N PHE A 152 31.87 -6.61 -20.74
CA PHE A 152 31.21 -5.31 -20.65
C PHE A 152 29.78 -5.23 -20.09
N ILE A 153 29.68 -5.25 -18.75
CA ILE A 153 28.51 -4.75 -17.98
C ILE A 153 28.29 -3.24 -18.21
N SER A 154 29.33 -2.51 -18.66
CA SER A 154 29.31 -1.07 -18.96
C SER A 154 28.55 -0.69 -20.23
N GLU A 155 28.20 -1.65 -21.09
CA GLU A 155 27.49 -1.39 -22.36
C GLU A 155 25.97 -1.44 -22.24
N MET A 156 25.42 -1.79 -21.06
CA MET A 156 23.98 -1.90 -20.87
C MET A 156 23.38 -0.58 -20.38
N THR A 157 22.72 0.12 -21.30
CA THR A 157 22.00 1.36 -21.03
C THR A 157 20.50 1.11 -21.05
N LEU A 158 19.75 1.89 -20.27
CA LEU A 158 18.30 1.91 -20.41
C LEU A 158 17.99 2.47 -21.80
N SER A 159 17.08 1.83 -22.54
CA SER A 159 16.72 2.27 -23.90
C SER A 159 16.01 3.62 -23.87
N ASP A 160 16.35 4.49 -24.80
CA ASP A 160 15.66 5.77 -25.03
C ASP A 160 14.21 5.57 -25.50
N LYS A 161 13.84 4.35 -25.93
CA LYS A 161 12.46 3.99 -26.28
C LYS A 161 11.56 3.84 -25.05
N MET A 162 12.13 3.74 -23.85
CA MET A 162 11.36 3.65 -22.63
C MET A 162 10.99 5.05 -22.14
N PHE A 163 9.74 5.44 -22.37
CA PHE A 163 9.25 6.75 -21.93
C PHE A 163 8.66 6.67 -20.51
N PHE A 164 9.16 7.52 -19.61
CA PHE A 164 8.63 7.66 -18.25
C PHE A 164 8.70 9.11 -17.79
N LEU A 165 7.77 9.48 -16.90
CA LEU A 165 7.69 10.80 -16.29
C LEU A 165 7.77 10.67 -14.77
N LYS A 166 8.62 11.50 -14.16
CA LYS A 166 8.69 11.65 -12.71
C LYS A 166 7.78 12.80 -12.28
N GLU A 167 6.87 12.54 -11.36
CA GLU A 167 5.91 13.53 -10.88
C GLU A 167 5.59 13.34 -9.40
N LYS A 168 5.19 14.41 -8.74
CA LYS A 168 4.58 14.32 -7.41
C LYS A 168 3.12 13.96 -7.58
N VAL A 169 2.69 12.90 -6.91
CA VAL A 169 1.29 12.47 -6.87
C VAL A 169 0.77 12.47 -5.45
N ILE A 170 -0.52 12.77 -5.31
CA ILE A 170 -1.24 12.61 -4.06
C ILE A 170 -2.00 11.29 -4.17
N THR A 171 -1.71 10.34 -3.29
CA THR A 171 -2.48 9.09 -3.25
C THR A 171 -3.94 9.39 -2.89
N GLU A 172 -4.87 8.56 -3.36
CA GLU A 172 -6.28 8.76 -3.04
C GLU A 172 -6.54 8.77 -1.53
N SER A 173 -7.35 9.74 -1.07
CA SER A 173 -7.82 9.77 0.32
C SER A 173 -8.94 8.74 0.48
N ILE A 174 -8.85 7.91 1.52
CA ILE A 174 -9.88 6.92 1.83
C ILE A 174 -10.74 7.48 2.96
N PRO A 175 -12.05 7.67 2.77
CA PRO A 175 -12.92 8.14 3.83
C PRO A 175 -12.95 7.15 5.00
N GLY A 176 -13.00 7.71 6.20
CA GLY A 176 -13.22 6.94 7.42
C GLY A 176 -14.66 6.44 7.49
N THR A 177 -14.94 5.63 8.50
CA THR A 177 -16.30 5.18 8.83
C THR A 177 -16.56 5.48 10.30
N GLU A 178 -17.76 5.98 10.61
CA GLU A 178 -18.18 6.34 11.95
C GLU A 178 -19.48 5.63 12.36
N PRO A 179 -19.78 5.52 13.66
CA PRO A 179 -21.03 4.91 14.13
C PRO A 179 -22.26 5.75 13.76
N GLU A 180 -23.12 5.21 12.90
CA GLU A 180 -24.41 5.83 12.59
C GLU A 180 -25.40 5.67 13.75
N GLN A 181 -25.37 4.51 14.40
CA GLN A 181 -26.21 4.14 15.53
C GLN A 181 -25.44 4.24 16.85
N ASP A 182 -26.10 4.77 17.87
CA ASP A 182 -25.54 4.90 19.21
C ASP A 182 -26.07 3.75 20.08
N TYR A 183 -25.25 2.73 20.29
CA TYR A 183 -25.58 1.60 21.15
C TYR A 183 -25.17 1.92 22.61
N PRO A 184 -26.10 1.92 23.57
CA PRO A 184 -25.81 2.12 25.00
C PRO A 184 -25.34 0.84 25.69
#